data_AF-A0A3S3N7Q9-F1
#
_entry.id   AF-A0A3S3N7Q9-F1
#
_cell.length_a   1.000
_cell.length_b   1.000
_cell.length_c   1.000
_cell.angle_alpha   90.00
_cell.angle_beta   90.00
_cell.angle_gamma   90.00
#
_symmetry.space_group_name_H-M   'P 1'
#
loop_
_entity.id
_entity.type
_entity.pdbx_description
1 polymer ?
#
loop_
_entity_poly.entity_id
_entity_poly.type
_entity_poly.pdbx_seq_one_letter_code
_entity_poly.pdbx_strand_id
1 'polypeptide(L)' 'MDKFSEEIDNLINEKVDWAIETSLTYREAIRKVKETSDFTFYGQALKKAIQSEIVNRALDSRIN' A
#
# COMPACT_ATOMS: atom_id res chain seq x y z
N MET A 1 4.81 -15.39 -13.28
CA MET A 1 5.15 -14.82 -11.97
C MET A 1 5.88 -15.90 -11.20
N ASP A 2 7.05 -15.60 -10.67
CA ASP A 2 7.71 -16.51 -9.74
C ASP A 2 7.06 -16.40 -8.35
N LYS A 3 7.20 -17.43 -7.52
CA LYS A 3 6.57 -17.47 -6.18
C LYS A 3 6.93 -16.25 -5.32
N PHE A 4 8.12 -15.71 -5.51
CA PHE A 4 8.60 -14.53 -4.79
C PHE A 4 7.82 -13.27 -5.19
N SER A 5 7.58 -13.04 -6.48
CA SER A 5 6.76 -11.92 -6.95
C SER A 5 5.33 -11.97 -6.39
N GLU A 6 4.73 -13.15 -6.34
CA GLU A 6 3.38 -13.34 -5.78
C GLU A 6 3.33 -13.05 -4.27
N GLU A 7 4.36 -13.47 -3.51
CA GLU A 7 4.48 -13.16 -2.09
C GLU A 7 4.60 -11.64 -1.84
N ILE A 8 5.34 -10.92 -2.69
CA ILE A 8 5.47 -9.46 -2.59
C ILE A 8 4.15 -8.76 -2.92
N ASP A 9 3.45 -9.19 -3.98
CA ASP A 9 2.16 -8.61 -4.35
C ASP A 9 1.10 -8.84 -3.26
N ASN A 10 1.08 -10.05 -2.67
CA ASN A 10 0.21 -10.36 -1.54
C ASN A 10 0.51 -9.49 -0.32
N LEU A 11 1.79 -9.28 -0.01
CA LEU A 11 2.20 -8.39 1.08
C LEU A 11 1.75 -6.94 0.82
N ILE A 12 1.91 -6.44 -0.40
CA ILE A 12 1.46 -5.10 -0.77
C ILE A 12 -0.05 -4.99 -0.56
N ASN A 13 -0.83 -5.92 -1.11
CA ASN A 13 -2.29 -5.91 -1.00
C ASN A 13 -2.78 -5.99 0.44
N GLU A 14 -2.20 -6.87 1.27
CA GLU A 14 -2.54 -6.99 2.70
C GLU A 14 -2.31 -5.65 3.44
N LYS A 15 -1.19 -4.96 3.16
CA LYS A 15 -0.91 -3.67 3.80
C LYS A 15 -1.78 -2.54 3.28
N VAL A 16 -2.18 -2.59 2.01
CA VAL A 16 -3.15 -1.65 1.43
C VAL A 16 -4.51 -1.83 2.11
N ASP A 17 -4.99 -3.06 2.22
CA ASP A 17 -6.28 -3.38 2.84
C ASP A 17 -6.30 -2.92 4.29
N TRP A 18 -5.30 -3.29 5.08
CA TRP A 18 -5.15 -2.83 6.46
C TRP A 18 -5.14 -1.29 6.57
N ALA A 19 -4.41 -0.61 5.68
CA ALA A 19 -4.31 0.85 5.72
C ALA A 19 -5.65 1.52 5.40
N ILE A 20 -6.41 0.99 4.43
CA ILE A 20 -7.72 1.49 4.04
C ILE A 20 -8.75 1.20 5.13
N GLU A 21 -8.88 -0.05 5.58
CA GLU A 21 -9.87 -0.48 6.57
C GLU A 21 -9.74 0.24 7.91
N THR A 22 -8.51 0.61 8.28
CA THR A 22 -8.25 1.30 9.55
C THR A 22 -8.22 2.82 9.42
N SER A 23 -8.54 3.39 8.26
CA SER A 23 -8.50 4.83 8.01
C SER A 23 -9.86 5.36 7.54
N LEU A 24 -10.17 6.62 7.85
CA LEU A 24 -11.40 7.24 7.37
C LEU A 24 -11.26 7.81 5.97
N THR A 25 -10.02 8.08 5.54
CA THR A 25 -9.72 8.61 4.19
C THR A 25 -8.48 7.97 3.58
N TYR A 26 -8.38 7.98 2.25
CA TYR A 26 -7.17 7.55 1.54
C TYR A 26 -5.92 8.37 1.93
N ARG A 27 -6.10 9.66 2.25
CA ARG A 27 -4.99 10.50 2.76
C ARG A 27 -4.47 9.97 4.09
N GLU A 28 -5.36 9.56 4.98
CA GLU A 28 -4.97 8.95 6.26
C GLU A 28 -4.31 7.59 6.07
N ALA A 29 -4.81 6.75 5.16
CA ALA A 29 -4.20 5.47 4.81
C ALA A 29 -2.75 5.64 4.33
N ILE A 30 -2.50 6.59 3.42
CA ILE A 30 -1.14 6.92 2.93
C ILE A 30 -0.23 7.40 4.08
N ARG A 31 -0.77 8.19 5.02
CA ARG A 31 -0.02 8.68 6.18
C ARG A 31 0.34 7.52 7.13
N LYS A 32 -0.58 6.60 7.40
CA LYS A 32 -0.30 5.42 8.24
C LYS A 32 0.83 4.56 7.68
N VAL A 33 0.81 4.28 6.37
CA VAL A 33 1.90 3.54 5.70
C VAL A 33 3.25 4.28 5.81
N LYS A 34 3.22 5.62 5.86
CA LYS A 34 4.43 6.42 6.07
C LYS A 34 5.03 6.23 7.46
N GLU A 35 4.20 5.96 8.47
CA GLU A 35 4.60 5.82 9.88
C GLU A 35 5.11 4.41 10.21
N THR A 36 4.72 3.40 9.44
CA THR A 36 5.10 1.99 9.67
C THR A 36 6.33 1.53 8.88
N SER A 37 6.89 2.37 8.03
CA SER A 37 7.97 1.98 7.11
C SER A 37 9.36 2.02 7.73
N ASP A 38 10.13 0.95 7.50
CA ASP A 38 11.57 0.89 7.77
C ASP A 38 12.39 1.71 6.74
N PHE A 39 13.56 2.19 7.14
CA PHE A 39 14.42 3.10 6.36
C PHE A 39 15.33 2.39 5.35
N THR A 40 15.33 1.06 5.32
CA THR A 40 16.09 0.26 4.35
C THR A 40 15.65 0.55 2.91
N PHE A 41 16.54 0.32 1.93
CA PHE A 41 16.23 0.52 0.51
C PHE A 41 14.98 -0.27 0.08
N TYR A 42 14.92 -1.55 0.46
CA TYR A 42 13.77 -2.41 0.19
C TYR A 42 12.51 -1.97 0.95
N GLY A 43 12.65 -1.55 2.22
CA GLY A 43 11.53 -0.99 2.99
C GLY A 43 10.94 0.27 2.34
N GLN A 44 11.78 1.16 1.81
CA GLN A 44 11.33 2.35 1.09
C GLN A 44 10.68 2.01 -0.26
N ALA A 45 11.19 1.02 -0.99
CA ALA A 45 10.58 0.56 -2.24
C ALA A 45 9.19 -0.04 -2.00
N LEU A 46 9.08 -0.94 -1.02
CA LEU A 46 7.81 -1.57 -0.63
C LEU A 46 6.78 -0.52 -0.16
N LYS A 47 7.21 0.44 0.66
CA LYS A 47 6.38 1.57 1.08
C LYS A 47 5.81 2.34 -0.12
N LYS A 48 6.64 2.68 -1.10
CA LYS A 48 6.20 3.41 -2.30
C LYS A 48 5.18 2.59 -3.10
N ALA A 49 5.39 1.28 -3.20
CA ALA A 49 4.45 0.39 -3.88
C ALA A 49 3.08 0.39 -3.18
N ILE A 50 3.04 0.21 -1.86
CA ILE A 50 1.80 0.26 -1.05
C ILE A 50 1.09 1.62 -1.21
N GLN A 51 1.83 2.73 -1.11
CA GLN A 51 1.24 4.07 -1.26
C GLN A 51 0.68 4.29 -2.67
N SER A 52 1.34 3.77 -3.70
CA SER A 52 0.87 3.89 -5.08
C SER A 52 -0.41 3.09 -5.29
N GLU A 53 -0.49 1.89 -4.72
CA GLU A 53 -1.67 1.05 -4.83
C GLU A 53 -2.88 1.64 -4.09
N ILE A 54 -2.68 2.26 -2.92
CA ILE A 54 -3.74 3.03 -2.25
C ILE A 54 -4.27 4.16 -3.17
N VAL A 55 -3.39 4.86 -3.88
CA VAL A 55 -3.78 5.93 -4.81
C VAL A 55 -4.54 5.36 -6.00
N ASN A 56 -4.12 4.23 -6.57
CA ASN A 56 -4.81 3.57 -7.68
C ASN A 56 -6.25 3.21 -7.29
N ARG A 57 -6.43 2.51 -6.16
CA ARG A 57 -7.76 2.14 -5.67
C ARG A 57 -8.64 3.35 -5.35
N ALA A 58 -8.04 4.43 -4.86
CA ALA A 58 -8.73 5.69 -4.66
C ALA A 58 -9.23 6.32 -5.97
N LEU A 59 -8.43 6.27 -7.03
CA LEU A 59 -8.82 6.74 -8.36
C LEU A 59 -9.92 5.86 -8.96
N ASP A 60 -9.80 4.54 -8.84
CA ASP A 60 -10.80 3.60 -9.33
C ASP A 60 -12.16 3.81 -8.64
N SER A 61 -12.17 4.12 -7.35
CA SER A 61 -13.40 4.45 -6.61
C SER A 61 -14.09 5.77 -7.05
N ARG A 62 -13.38 6.64 -7.80
CA ARG A 62 -13.95 7.88 -8.35
C ARG A 62 -14.51 7.72 -9.76
N ILE A 63 -14.15 6.63 -10.44
CA ILE A 63 -14.52 6.37 -11.84
C ILE A 63 -15.81 5.54 -11.94
N ASN A 64 -16.24 4.90 -10.84
CA ASN A 64 -17.56 4.27 -10.68
C ASN A 64 -18.58 5.24 -10.07
#